data_AF-Q8RAT7-F1
#
_entry.id   AF-Q8RAT7-F1
#
_cell.length_a   1.000
_cell.length_b   1.000
_cell.length_c   1.000
_cell.angle_alpha   90.00
_cell.angle_beta   90.00
_cell.angle_gamma   90.00
#
_symmetry.space_group_name_H-M   'P 1'
#
loop_
_entity.id
_entity.type
_entity.pdbx_description
1 polymer ?
#
loop_
_entity_poly.entity_id
_entity_poly.type
_entity_poly.pdbx_seq_one_letter_code
_entity_poly.pdbx_strand_id
1 'polypeptide(L)'
;MNPESVEMLLKWNQKMNLAASTEEEKVVIKHFLDSLSLVRYNKIKRQEKVIDTGTGAGFPGIPLKIVFPEIRLTLFLKHLRRKSIF
;
A
#
# COMPACT_ATOMS: atom_id res chain seq x y z
N MET A 1 -10.49 -11.55 7.07
CA MET A 1 -9.18 -12.02 6.58
C MET A 1 -9.19 -13.53 6.53
N ASN A 2 -9.03 -14.13 5.35
CA ASN A 2 -8.82 -15.58 5.29
C ASN A 2 -7.39 -15.91 5.79
N PRO A 3 -7.14 -17.10 6.34
CA PRO A 3 -5.80 -17.51 6.80
C PRO A 3 -4.74 -17.40 5.69
N GLU A 4 -5.13 -17.70 4.46
CA GLU A 4 -4.28 -17.68 3.27
C GLU A 4 -3.68 -16.29 2.96
N SER A 5 -4.44 -15.21 3.19
CA SER A 5 -3.98 -13.83 3.00
C SER A 5 -2.93 -13.45 4.03
N VAL A 6 -3.06 -13.92 5.28
CA VAL A 6 -2.04 -13.69 6.33
C VAL A 6 -0.75 -14.35 5.95
N GLU A 7 -0.83 -15.61 5.55
CA GLU A 7 0.33 -16.42 5.22
C GLU A 7 1.08 -15.85 4.01
N MET A 8 0.34 -15.37 2.99
CA MET A 8 0.93 -14.67 1.87
C MET A 8 1.67 -13.40 2.30
N LEU A 9 1.08 -12.59 3.20
CA LEU A 9 1.71 -11.37 3.72
C LEU A 9 2.96 -11.66 4.54
N LEU A 10 2.94 -12.67 5.40
CA LEU A 10 4.09 -13.08 6.21
C LEU A 10 5.22 -13.60 5.32
N LYS A 11 4.89 -14.40 4.29
CA LYS A 11 5.85 -14.93 3.33
C LYS A 11 6.49 -13.82 2.50
N TRP A 12 5.71 -12.84 2.04
CA TRP A 12 6.24 -11.67 1.34
C TRP A 12 7.07 -10.79 2.26
N ASN A 13 6.66 -10.56 3.51
CA ASN A 13 7.44 -9.81 4.48
C ASN A 13 8.84 -10.43 4.71
N GLN A 14 8.89 -11.74 4.96
CA GLN A 14 10.17 -12.44 5.14
C GLN A 14 11.02 -12.40 3.87
N LYS A 15 10.45 -12.74 2.70
CA LYS A 15 11.20 -12.76 1.44
C LYS A 15 11.79 -11.40 1.09
N MET A 16 11.03 -10.32 1.32
CA MET A 16 11.45 -8.97 0.99
C MET A 16 12.47 -8.42 2.00
N ASN A 17 12.28 -8.65 3.31
CA ASN A 17 13.27 -8.24 4.32
C ASN A 17 14.63 -8.93 4.16
N LEU A 18 14.65 -10.20 3.71
CA LEU A 18 15.88 -10.93 3.45
C LEU A 18 16.60 -10.46 2.17
N ALA A 19 15.90 -9.79 1.26
CA ALA A 19 16.45 -9.29 0.00
C ALA A 19 16.87 -7.82 0.07
N ALA A 20 16.43 -7.08 1.10
CA ALA A 20 16.75 -5.67 1.26
C ALA A 20 18.19 -5.48 1.77
N SER A 21 18.97 -4.74 1.00
CA SER A 21 20.36 -4.40 1.26
C SER A 21 20.54 -3.03 1.93
N THR A 22 19.54 -2.13 1.81
CA THR A 22 19.60 -0.77 2.37
C THR A 22 18.46 -0.47 3.36
N GLU A 23 18.63 0.56 4.19
CA GLU A 23 17.59 0.99 5.14
C GLU A 23 16.37 1.59 4.43
N GLU A 24 16.59 2.28 3.32
CA GLU A 24 15.54 2.84 2.48
C GLU A 24 14.66 1.73 1.88
N GLU A 25 15.26 0.64 1.41
CA GLU A 25 14.52 -0.53 0.93
C GLU A 25 13.65 -1.15 2.03
N LYS A 26 14.18 -1.29 3.25
CA LYS A 26 13.40 -1.80 4.39
C LYS A 26 12.21 -0.89 4.72
N VAL A 27 12.39 0.43 4.67
CA VAL A 27 11.30 1.39 4.88
C VAL A 27 10.21 1.23 3.83
N VAL A 28 10.59 1.09 2.56
CA VAL A 28 9.63 0.83 1.46
C VAL A 28 8.88 -0.48 1.67
N ILE A 29 9.57 -1.55 2.06
CA ILE A 29 8.95 -2.86 2.33
C ILE A 29 7.95 -2.76 3.47
N LYS A 30 8.32 -2.08 4.56
CA LYS A 30 7.43 -1.85 5.69
C LYS A 30 6.17 -1.10 5.27
N HIS A 31 6.30 -0.03 4.49
CA HIS A 31 5.14 0.72 3.98
C HIS A 31 4.27 -0.12 3.04
N PHE A 32 4.87 -0.99 2.23
CA PHE A 32 4.15 -1.93 1.38
C PHE A 32 3.30 -2.89 2.21
N LEU A 33 3.89 -3.50 3.24
CA LEU A 33 3.20 -4.43 4.13
C LEU A 33 2.11 -3.76 4.96
N ASP A 34 2.40 -2.56 5.50
CA ASP A 34 1.41 -1.74 6.22
C ASP A 34 0.21 -1.42 5.33
N SER A 35 0.44 -1.14 4.05
CA SER A 35 -0.63 -0.90 3.08
C SER A 35 -1.50 -2.13 2.85
N LEU A 36 -0.90 -3.33 2.83
CA LEU A 36 -1.64 -4.57 2.68
C LEU A 36 -2.41 -5.00 3.94
N SER A 37 -2.11 -4.41 5.10
CA SER A 37 -2.95 -4.62 6.29
C SER A 37 -4.41 -4.20 6.08
N LEU A 38 -4.69 -3.31 5.12
CA LEU A 38 -6.05 -2.90 4.75
C LEU A 38 -6.87 -4.05 4.14
N VAL A 39 -6.21 -5.03 3.51
CA VAL A 39 -6.85 -6.26 2.98
C VAL A 39 -7.61 -7.00 4.09
N ARG A 40 -7.11 -6.93 5.34
CA ARG A 40 -7.68 -7.65 6.49
C ARG A 40 -9.13 -7.29 6.77
N TYR A 41 -9.50 -6.05 6.50
CA TYR A 41 -10.83 -5.50 6.77
C TYR A 41 -11.88 -5.94 5.76
N ASN A 42 -11.49 -6.57 4.63
CA ASN A 42 -12.36 -7.17 3.62
C ASN A 42 -13.51 -6.25 3.15
N LYS A 43 -13.29 -4.93 3.22
CA LYS A 43 -14.28 -3.92 2.81
C LYS A 43 -14.21 -3.59 1.32
N ILE A 44 -13.06 -3.85 0.70
CA ILE A 44 -12.83 -3.60 -0.72
C ILE A 44 -13.40 -4.79 -1.50
N LYS A 45 -14.46 -4.55 -2.26
CA LYS A 45 -15.04 -5.54 -3.17
C LYS A 45 -14.41 -5.41 -4.55
N ARG A 46 -14.53 -6.49 -5.33
CA ARG A 46 -14.13 -6.50 -6.75
C ARG A 46 -14.85 -5.37 -7.49
N GLN A 47 -14.15 -4.72 -8.41
CA GLN A 47 -14.68 -3.65 -9.27
C GLN A 47 -15.14 -2.36 -8.57
N GLU A 48 -14.90 -2.22 -7.26
CA GLU A 48 -15.20 -0.97 -6.56
C GLU A 48 -14.33 0.19 -7.03
N LYS A 49 -14.89 1.40 -6.94
CA LYS A 49 -14.13 2.64 -7.12
C LYS A 49 -13.51 2.98 -5.78
N VAL A 50 -12.18 3.08 -5.74
CA VAL A 50 -11.40 3.37 -4.55
C VAL A 50 -10.63 4.66 -4.79
N ILE A 51 -10.66 5.58 -3.84
CA ILE A 51 -9.82 6.78 -3.85
C ILE A 51 -8.80 6.68 -2.71
N ASP A 52 -7.53 6.86 -3.05
CA ASP A 52 -6.45 7.00 -2.08
C ASP A 52 -6.10 8.49 -1.96
N THR A 53 -6.48 9.11 -0.84
CA THR A 53 -6.25 10.53 -0.58
C THR A 53 -4.97 10.74 0.21
N GLY A 54 -4.05 11.54 -0.33
CA GLY A 54 -2.75 11.79 0.30
C GLY A 54 -1.70 10.73 -0.02
N THR A 55 -1.84 10.03 -1.14
CA THR A 55 -1.06 8.82 -1.50
C THR A 55 0.47 8.98 -1.49
N GLY A 56 1.00 10.22 -1.54
CA GLY A 56 2.43 10.48 -1.51
C GLY A 56 3.20 9.67 -2.56
N ALA A 57 4.02 8.71 -2.11
CA ALA A 57 4.75 7.78 -2.96
C ALA A 57 3.91 6.63 -3.57
N GLY A 58 2.57 6.73 -3.51
CA GLY A 58 1.65 5.72 -4.04
C GLY A 58 1.09 4.75 -3.00
N PHE A 59 1.28 5.02 -1.70
CA PHE A 59 0.79 4.16 -0.62
C PHE A 59 -0.46 4.75 0.04
N PRO A 60 -1.46 3.94 0.40
CA PRO A 60 -1.56 2.49 0.21
C PRO A 60 -2.11 2.04 -1.16
N GLY A 61 -2.44 2.97 -2.04
CA GLY A 61 -3.16 2.70 -3.28
C GLY A 61 -2.48 1.69 -4.21
N ILE A 62 -1.19 1.86 -4.52
CA ILE A 62 -0.46 0.96 -5.43
C ILE A 62 -0.43 -0.48 -4.91
N PRO A 63 -0.03 -0.77 -3.65
CA PRO A 63 -0.13 -2.12 -3.09
C PRO A 63 -1.53 -2.71 -3.19
N LEU A 64 -2.58 -1.91 -2.93
CA LEU A 64 -3.96 -2.37 -3.04
C LEU A 64 -4.37 -2.69 -4.48
N LYS A 65 -3.92 -1.93 -5.47
CA LYS A 65 -4.18 -2.20 -6.89
C LYS A 65 -3.50 -3.48 -7.36
N ILE A 66 -2.34 -3.82 -6.80
CA ILE A 66 -1.64 -5.09 -7.10
C ILE A 66 -2.45 -6.28 -6.57
N VAL A 67 -2.94 -6.21 -5.33
CA VAL A 67 -3.72 -7.30 -4.70
C VAL A 67 -5.14 -7.39 -5.24
N PHE A 68 -5.77 -6.25 -5.55
CA PHE A 68 -7.11 -6.18 -6.11
C PHE A 68 -7.07 -5.56 -7.50
N PRO A 69 -6.58 -6.29 -8.53
CA PRO A 69 -6.40 -5.73 -9.87
C PRO A 69 -7.70 -5.20 -10.49
N GLU A 70 -8.86 -5.65 -10.01
CA GLU A 70 -10.16 -5.23 -10.52
C GLU A 70 -10.67 -3.89 -9.99
N ILE A 71 -10.09 -3.33 -8.93
CA ILE A 71 -10.57 -2.03 -8.40
C ILE A 71 -10.23 -0.90 -9.38
N ARG A 72 -11.12 0.09 -9.46
CA ARG A 72 -10.83 1.36 -10.14
C ARG A 72 -10.24 2.32 -9.13
N LEU A 73 -8.92 2.35 -9.06
CA LEU A 73 -8.18 3.18 -8.12
C LEU A 73 -7.94 4.58 -8.70
N THR A 74 -8.26 5.61 -7.92
CA THR A 74 -7.84 6.99 -8.15
C THR A 74 -6.84 7.40 -7.08
N LEU A 75 -5.69 7.91 -7.49
CA LEU A 75 -4.66 8.44 -6.61
C LEU A 75 -4.80 9.96 -6.52
N PHE A 76 -5.12 10.47 -5.33
CA PHE A 76 -5.26 11.91 -5.09
C PHE A 76 -4.07 12.41 -4.26
N LEU A 77 -3.17 13.13 -4.90
CA LEU A 77 -2.02 13.76 -4.23
C LEU A 77 -2.44 15.10 -3.65
N LYS A 78 -2.27 15.27 -2.34
CA LYS A 78 -2.43 16.58 -1.72
C LYS A 78 -1.25 17.45 -2.15
N HIS A 79 -1.53 18.56 -2.84
CA HIS A 79 -0.52 19.58 -3.08
C HIS A 79 0.03 20.09 -1.73
N LEU A 80 1.31 19.87 -1.48
CA LEU A 80 2.05 20.62 -0.48
C LEU A 80 2.07 22.08 -0.96
N ARG A 81 1.18 22.93 -0.44
CA ARG A 81 1.44 24.37 -0.45
C ARG A 81 2.74 24.54 0.33
N ARG A 82 3.87 24.78 -0.37
CA ARG A 82 5.00 25.45 0.27
C ARG A 82 4.41 26.72 0.90
N LYS A 83 4.52 26.85 2.22
CA LYS A 83 4.27 28.14 2.86
C LYS A 83 5.25 29.10 2.19
N SER A 84 4.75 30.00 1.35
CA SER A 84 5.50 31.20 1.00
C SER A 84 5.70 31.92 2.32
N ILE A 85 6.94 31.92 2.78
CA ILE A 85 7.40 32.82 3.82
C ILE A 85 7.45 34.17 3.11
N PHE A 86 6.50 35.04 3.42
CA PHE A 86 6.66 36.48 3.21
C PHE A 86 7.44 37.02 4.40
#